data_AF-A0AAU8LI95-F1
#
_entry.id   AF-A0AAU8LI95-F1
#
_cell.length_a   1.000
_cell.length_b   1.000
_cell.length_c   1.000
_cell.angle_alpha   90.00
_cell.angle_beta   90.00
_cell.angle_gamma   90.00
#
_symmetry.space_group_name_H-M   'P 1'
#
loop_
_entity.id
_entity.type
_entity.pdbx_description
1 polymer ?
#
loop_
_entity_poly.entity_id
_entity_poly.type
_entity_poly.pdbx_seq_one_letter_code
_entity_poly.pdbx_strand_id
1 'polypeptide(L)'
;MLANRISKDVVLMGFPVAPPGVSIDQNMRLAQEKGKYFSRGGEAFLLSWFYSQVRNRGPWDFKQRGAQYEDFGNFHYGAVGTAAGISEEMLLRAAGAAQSRAGTSSSEFGHWWSAPPYGDDPRDQRCIKDGIEYAKSAKV
;
A
#
# COMPACT_ATOMS: atom_id res chain seq x y z
N MET A 1 30.69 -0.23 6.79
CA MET A 1 30.17 0.74 5.79
C MET A 1 29.31 0.01 4.74
N LEU A 2 28.17 -0.59 5.13
CA LEU A 2 27.30 -1.36 4.20
C LEU A 2 25.86 -0.84 4.10
N ALA A 3 25.49 0.19 4.87
CA ALA A 3 24.12 0.72 4.87
C ALA A 3 23.78 1.64 3.68
N ASN A 4 24.76 1.99 2.83
CA ASN A 4 24.61 3.04 1.81
C ASN A 4 24.57 2.52 0.37
N ARG A 5 24.50 1.19 0.16
CA ARG A 5 24.43 0.60 -1.18
C ARG A 5 22.99 0.33 -1.63
N ILE A 6 22.08 0.05 -0.70
CA ILE A 6 20.68 -0.25 -1.03
C ILE A 6 19.85 1.02 -1.26
N SER A 7 20.24 2.18 -0.70
CA SER A 7 19.50 3.44 -0.89
C SER A 7 19.65 4.07 -2.27
N LYS A 8 20.74 3.77 -2.99
CA LYS A 8 21.03 4.39 -4.30
C LYS A 8 20.43 3.65 -5.48
N ASP A 9 20.24 2.34 -5.39
CA ASP A 9 19.69 1.55 -6.50
C ASP A 9 18.16 1.69 -6.64
N VAL A 10 17.46 2.13 -5.59
CA VAL A 10 16.01 2.42 -5.65
C VAL A 10 15.69 3.66 -6.52
N VAL A 11 16.65 4.58 -6.67
CA VAL A 11 16.48 5.79 -7.49
C VAL A 11 16.49 5.48 -9.00
N LEU A 12 16.88 4.28 -9.42
CA LEU A 12 17.06 3.93 -10.84
C LEU A 12 15.93 3.10 -11.48
N MET A 13 14.84 2.79 -10.76
CA MET A 13 13.73 1.98 -11.29
C MET A 13 12.35 2.66 -11.34
N GLY A 14 12.28 4.00 -11.41
CA GLY A 14 11.01 4.71 -11.65
C GLY A 14 9.96 4.55 -10.55
N PHE A 15 10.37 4.16 -9.33
CA PHE A 15 9.47 4.05 -8.18
C PHE A 15 9.09 5.43 -7.61
N PRO A 16 7.89 5.58 -7.02
CA PRO A 16 7.47 6.84 -6.42
C PRO A 16 8.39 7.31 -5.28
N VAL A 17 8.57 8.62 -5.17
CA VAL A 17 9.45 9.23 -4.15
C VAL A 17 8.84 9.11 -2.75
N ALA A 18 9.56 8.47 -1.84
CA ALA A 18 9.17 8.35 -0.43
C ALA A 18 9.33 9.67 0.34
N PRO A 19 8.46 9.96 1.33
CA PRO A 19 8.69 11.05 2.27
C PRO A 19 10.00 10.86 3.06
N PRO A 20 10.67 11.95 3.48
CA PRO A 20 11.89 11.86 4.28
C PRO A 20 11.72 10.98 5.53
N GLY A 21 12.67 10.08 5.77
CA GLY A 21 12.68 9.18 6.92
C GLY A 21 11.74 7.96 6.82
N VAL A 22 11.02 7.77 5.71
CA VAL A 22 10.22 6.56 5.49
C VAL A 22 11.07 5.50 4.80
N SER A 23 11.09 4.28 5.36
CA SER A 23 11.70 3.11 4.74
C SER A 23 10.62 2.08 4.41
N ILE A 24 10.41 1.82 3.12
CA ILE A 24 9.45 0.82 2.66
C ILE A 24 9.82 -0.57 3.20
N ASP A 25 11.09 -0.96 3.16
CA ASP A 25 11.54 -2.27 3.61
C ASP A 25 11.31 -2.49 5.11
N GLN A 26 11.48 -1.45 5.94
CA GLN A 26 11.16 -1.54 7.37
C GLN A 26 9.67 -1.72 7.59
N ASN A 27 8.84 -0.99 6.85
CA ASN A 27 7.39 -1.11 6.95
C ASN A 27 6.89 -2.47 6.44
N MET A 28 7.47 -3.02 5.37
CA MET A 28 7.15 -4.37 4.89
C MET A 28 7.55 -5.44 5.90
N ARG A 29 8.72 -5.35 6.54
CA ARG A 29 9.11 -6.28 7.62
C ARG A 29 8.13 -6.23 8.79
N LEU A 30 7.77 -5.03 9.24
CA LEU A 30 6.75 -4.85 10.28
C LEU A 30 5.41 -5.49 9.87
N ALA A 31 4.98 -5.27 8.63
CA ALA A 31 3.74 -5.85 8.11
C ALA A 31 3.80 -7.39 8.06
N GLN A 32 4.93 -7.96 7.61
CA GLN A 32 5.16 -9.40 7.58
C GLN A 32 5.16 -10.02 8.99
N GLU A 33 5.78 -9.36 9.97
CA GLU A 33 5.73 -9.78 11.37
C GLU A 33 4.30 -9.80 11.92
N LYS A 34 3.48 -8.79 11.59
CA LYS A 34 2.06 -8.76 11.96
C LYS A 34 1.25 -9.85 11.27
N GLY A 35 1.50 -10.11 9.99
CA GLY A 35 0.90 -11.24 9.26
C GLY A 35 1.20 -12.58 9.94
N LYS A 36 2.47 -12.82 10.29
CA LYS A 36 2.91 -14.00 11.04
C LYS A 36 2.23 -14.10 12.42
N TYR A 37 2.15 -12.98 13.15
CA TYR A 37 1.55 -12.92 14.48
C TYR A 37 0.05 -13.30 14.47
N PHE A 38 -0.70 -12.86 13.45
CA PHE A 38 -2.14 -13.10 13.35
C PHE A 38 -2.53 -14.35 12.52
N SER A 39 -1.55 -15.12 12.03
CA SER A 39 -1.71 -16.25 11.09
C SER A 39 -2.66 -17.39 11.53
N ARG A 40 -3.05 -17.48 12.81
CA ARG A 40 -3.92 -18.54 13.36
C ARG A 40 -5.30 -18.02 13.73
N GLY A 41 -6.13 -17.75 12.71
CA GLY A 41 -7.52 -17.30 12.89
C GLY A 41 -7.66 -15.85 13.36
N GLY A 42 -6.57 -15.07 13.33
CA GLY A 42 -6.53 -13.67 13.72
C GLY A 42 -6.73 -12.69 12.57
N GLU A 43 -7.26 -13.13 11.42
CA GLU A 43 -7.36 -12.31 10.20
C GLU A 43 -8.10 -10.98 10.43
N ALA A 44 -9.20 -10.99 11.21
CA ALA A 44 -9.91 -9.77 11.58
C ALA A 44 -9.03 -8.78 12.36
N PHE A 45 -8.13 -9.27 13.22
CA PHE A 45 -7.17 -8.43 13.94
C PHE A 45 -6.08 -7.89 13.02
N LEU A 46 -5.61 -8.70 12.05
CA LEU A 46 -4.67 -8.24 11.03
C LEU A 46 -5.28 -7.11 10.20
N LEU A 47 -6.50 -7.30 9.68
CA LEU A 47 -7.20 -6.31 8.87
C LEU A 47 -7.53 -5.05 9.67
N SER A 48 -7.92 -5.19 10.94
CA SER A 48 -8.14 -4.06 11.86
C SER A 48 -6.86 -3.27 12.10
N TRP A 49 -5.75 -3.96 12.38
CA TRP A 49 -4.44 -3.32 12.53
C TRP A 49 -4.03 -2.62 11.23
N PHE A 50 -4.10 -3.30 10.10
CA PHE A 50 -3.72 -2.75 8.79
C PHE A 50 -4.54 -1.50 8.46
N TYR A 51 -5.86 -1.58 8.60
CA TYR A 51 -6.76 -0.43 8.44
C TYR A 51 -6.37 0.75 9.35
N SER A 52 -6.02 0.48 10.60
CA SER A 52 -5.57 1.55 11.53
C SER A 52 -4.32 2.28 11.05
N GLN A 53 -3.46 1.62 10.25
CA GLN A 53 -2.26 2.23 9.69
C GLN A 53 -2.56 3.09 8.46
N VAL A 54 -3.41 2.62 7.56
CA VAL A 54 -3.61 3.18 6.20
C VAL A 54 -4.81 4.12 6.06
N ARG A 55 -5.73 4.15 7.04
CA ARG A 55 -6.91 5.04 7.01
C ARG A 55 -6.49 6.51 6.94
N ASN A 56 -7.45 7.38 6.57
CA ASN A 56 -7.26 8.84 6.63
C ASN A 56 -6.70 9.27 8.00
N ARG A 57 -5.62 10.07 7.96
CA ARG A 57 -4.81 10.51 9.11
C ARG A 57 -4.18 9.36 9.92
N GLY A 58 -4.06 8.18 9.32
CA GLY A 58 -3.31 7.05 9.87
C GLY A 58 -1.81 7.27 9.72
N PRO A 59 -0.98 6.50 10.45
CA PRO A 59 0.47 6.55 10.35
C PRO A 59 1.05 6.47 8.92
N TRP A 60 0.38 5.77 8.01
CA TRP A 60 0.81 5.57 6.62
C TRP A 60 0.00 6.39 5.60
N ASP A 61 -0.81 7.35 6.05
CA ASP A 61 -1.42 8.35 5.18
C ASP A 61 -0.40 9.43 4.81
N PHE A 62 0.50 9.11 3.89
CA PHE A 62 1.60 10.00 3.49
C PHE A 62 1.13 11.25 2.75
N LYS A 63 -0.10 11.26 2.21
CA LYS A 63 -0.71 12.45 1.60
C LYS A 63 -0.84 13.59 2.60
N GLN A 64 -0.98 13.30 3.90
CA GLN A 64 -0.96 14.31 4.97
C GLN A 64 0.40 15.02 5.11
N ARG A 65 1.48 14.42 4.61
CA ARG A 65 2.83 15.01 4.62
C ARG A 65 3.11 15.83 3.35
N GLY A 66 2.23 15.76 2.36
CA GLY A 66 2.34 16.44 1.08
C GLY A 66 1.63 15.66 -0.03
N ALA A 67 0.91 16.37 -0.90
CA ALA A 67 0.18 15.77 -2.01
C ALA A 67 1.10 15.02 -2.99
N GLN A 68 2.37 15.42 -3.09
CA GLN A 68 3.37 14.75 -3.92
C GLN A 68 3.68 13.30 -3.50
N TYR A 69 3.21 12.85 -2.33
CA TYR A 69 3.44 11.49 -1.82
C TYR A 69 2.25 10.55 -2.04
N GLU A 70 1.24 10.96 -2.80
CA GLU A 70 0.08 10.14 -3.13
C GLU A 70 0.47 8.83 -3.83
N ASP A 71 1.23 8.90 -4.94
CA ASP A 71 1.72 7.72 -5.65
C ASP A 71 2.52 6.78 -4.73
N PHE A 72 3.35 7.37 -3.86
CA PHE A 72 4.12 6.59 -2.88
C PHE A 72 3.22 5.94 -1.84
N GLY A 73 2.16 6.62 -1.38
CA GLY A 73 1.16 6.03 -0.49
C GLY A 73 0.48 4.82 -1.11
N ASN A 74 0.06 4.92 -2.37
CA ASN A 74 -0.60 3.83 -3.09
C ASN A 74 0.37 2.66 -3.35
N PHE A 75 1.60 2.94 -3.76
CA PHE A 75 2.67 1.94 -3.88
C PHE A 75 2.99 1.26 -2.54
N HIS A 76 3.16 2.05 -1.48
CA HIS A 76 3.43 1.56 -0.14
C HIS A 76 2.30 0.66 0.39
N TYR A 77 1.04 1.06 0.18
CA TYR A 77 -0.15 0.28 0.53
C TYR A 77 -0.13 -1.12 -0.10
N GLY A 78 0.13 -1.22 -1.41
CA GLY A 78 0.24 -2.49 -2.11
C GLY A 78 1.37 -3.36 -1.58
N ALA A 79 2.54 -2.76 -1.34
CA ALA A 79 3.72 -3.48 -0.85
C ALA A 79 3.55 -4.02 0.57
N VAL A 80 3.12 -3.18 1.52
CA VAL A 80 2.95 -3.59 2.92
C VAL A 80 1.75 -4.50 3.13
N GLY A 81 0.67 -4.32 2.36
CA GLY A 81 -0.48 -5.23 2.39
C GLY A 81 -0.10 -6.63 1.93
N THR A 82 0.64 -6.72 0.82
CA THR A 82 1.17 -8.00 0.32
C THR A 82 2.13 -8.64 1.31
N ALA A 83 3.04 -7.86 1.90
CA ALA A 83 3.97 -8.36 2.92
C ALA A 83 3.24 -8.88 4.17
N ALA A 84 2.11 -8.27 4.55
CA ALA A 84 1.24 -8.76 5.62
C ALA A 84 0.46 -10.04 5.29
N GLY A 85 0.47 -10.48 4.02
CA GLY A 85 -0.30 -11.64 3.55
C GLY A 85 -1.74 -11.33 3.13
N ILE A 86 -2.07 -10.05 2.92
CA ILE A 86 -3.38 -9.65 2.39
C ILE A 86 -3.40 -9.88 0.88
N SER A 87 -4.48 -10.45 0.34
CA SER A 87 -4.57 -10.77 -1.07
C SER A 87 -4.64 -9.52 -1.95
N GLU A 88 -4.09 -9.62 -3.15
CA GLU A 88 -4.15 -8.56 -4.17
C GLU A 88 -5.58 -8.08 -4.42
N GLU A 89 -6.53 -9.00 -4.61
CA GLU A 89 -7.94 -8.63 -4.82
C GLU A 89 -8.51 -7.81 -3.66
N MET A 90 -8.20 -8.18 -2.41
CA MET A 90 -8.69 -7.45 -1.25
C MET A 90 -8.08 -6.04 -1.19
N LEU A 91 -6.79 -5.89 -1.48
CA LEU A 91 -6.11 -4.59 -1.51
C LEU A 91 -6.73 -3.67 -2.57
N LEU A 92 -6.88 -4.16 -3.80
CA LEU A 92 -7.40 -3.35 -4.92
C LEU A 92 -8.87 -2.94 -4.69
N ARG A 93 -9.71 -3.82 -4.12
CA ARG A 93 -11.11 -3.48 -3.79
C ARG A 93 -11.21 -2.52 -2.60
N ALA A 94 -10.37 -2.69 -1.59
CA ALA A 94 -10.38 -1.83 -0.41
C ALA A 94 -9.93 -0.40 -0.74
N ALA A 95 -8.98 -0.22 -1.67
CA ALA A 95 -8.60 1.09 -2.19
C ALA A 95 -9.78 1.80 -2.86
N GLY A 96 -10.46 1.13 -3.81
CA GLY A 96 -11.64 1.71 -4.45
C GLY A 96 -12.80 2.00 -3.50
N ALA A 97 -12.98 1.19 -2.46
CA ALA A 97 -13.94 1.48 -1.38
C ALA A 97 -13.54 2.72 -0.57
N ALA A 98 -12.25 2.94 -0.32
CA ALA A 98 -11.74 4.12 0.37
C ALA A 98 -11.92 5.40 -0.47
N GLN A 99 -11.60 5.36 -1.77
CA GLN A 99 -11.80 6.49 -2.68
C GLN A 99 -13.29 6.84 -2.83
N SER A 100 -14.15 5.82 -2.91
CA SER A 100 -15.61 6.00 -2.89
C SER A 100 -16.07 6.71 -1.62
N ARG A 101 -15.58 6.30 -0.44
CA ARG A 101 -15.90 6.94 0.85
C ARG A 101 -15.37 8.36 0.97
N ALA A 102 -14.24 8.66 0.33
CA ALA A 102 -13.65 9.99 0.29
C ALA A 102 -14.42 10.96 -0.64
N GLY A 103 -15.38 10.47 -1.44
CA GLY A 103 -16.14 11.29 -2.38
C GLY A 103 -15.32 11.78 -3.57
N THR A 104 -14.20 11.12 -3.86
CA THR A 104 -13.25 11.49 -4.95
C THR A 104 -13.25 10.46 -6.09
N SER A 105 -14.15 9.48 -6.04
CA SER A 105 -14.35 8.51 -7.13
C SER A 105 -15.16 9.16 -8.27
N SER A 106 -14.70 8.97 -9.51
CA SER A 106 -15.49 9.27 -10.70
C SER A 106 -16.47 8.14 -10.97
N SER A 107 -17.68 8.44 -11.44
CA SER A 107 -18.64 7.41 -11.85
C SER A 107 -18.10 6.50 -12.96
N GLU A 108 -17.13 6.98 -13.73
CA GLU A 108 -16.44 6.22 -14.78
C GLU A 108 -15.53 5.11 -14.25
N PHE A 109 -15.12 5.17 -12.98
CA PHE A 109 -14.24 4.17 -12.36
C PHE A 109 -15.01 2.95 -11.82
N GLY A 110 -16.35 3.01 -11.85
CA GLY A 110 -17.22 1.96 -11.33
C GLY A 110 -17.35 1.98 -9.82
N HIS A 111 -17.58 0.81 -9.22
CA HIS A 111 -17.78 0.65 -7.78
C HIS A 111 -16.85 -0.43 -7.21
N TRP A 112 -16.61 -0.43 -5.90
CA TRP A 112 -15.75 -1.44 -5.27
C TRP A 112 -16.26 -2.89 -5.39
N TRP A 113 -17.55 -3.06 -5.68
CA TRP A 113 -18.17 -4.36 -6.00
C TRP A 113 -18.20 -4.69 -7.49
N SER A 114 -17.77 -3.80 -8.39
CA SER A 114 -17.78 -4.04 -9.85
C SER A 114 -16.46 -4.62 -10.36
N ALA A 115 -16.26 -4.62 -11.68
CA ALA A 115 -14.99 -4.94 -12.31
C ALA A 115 -13.89 -3.89 -11.97
N PRO A 116 -12.60 -4.22 -12.14
CA PRO A 116 -11.51 -3.23 -12.08
C PRO A 116 -11.83 -1.99 -12.92
N PRO A 117 -11.50 -0.76 -12.46
CA PRO A 117 -10.62 -0.43 -11.33
C PRO A 117 -11.32 -0.39 -9.96
N TYR A 118 -12.48 -1.03 -9.80
CA TYR A 118 -13.18 -1.14 -8.52
C TYR A 118 -13.59 0.22 -7.91
N GLY A 119 -13.80 1.25 -8.74
CA GLY A 119 -14.13 2.61 -8.27
C GLY A 119 -12.94 3.44 -7.81
N ASP A 120 -11.71 2.95 -7.99
CA ASP A 120 -10.45 3.65 -7.69
C ASP A 120 -9.89 4.35 -8.94
N ASP A 121 -9.03 5.35 -8.76
CA ASP A 121 -8.31 5.99 -9.86
C ASP A 121 -7.39 4.96 -10.56
N PRO A 122 -7.42 4.84 -11.90
CA PRO A 122 -6.56 3.90 -12.62
C PRO A 122 -5.06 4.08 -12.35
N ARG A 123 -4.59 5.29 -12.06
CA ARG A 123 -3.21 5.58 -11.66
C ARG A 123 -2.93 5.00 -10.28
N ASP A 124 -3.84 5.18 -9.33
CA ASP A 124 -3.70 4.67 -7.97
C ASP A 124 -3.65 3.14 -7.97
N GLN A 125 -4.54 2.49 -8.73
CA GLN A 125 -4.52 1.05 -8.98
C GLN A 125 -3.18 0.57 -9.55
N ARG A 126 -2.59 1.33 -10.48
CA ARG A 126 -1.28 0.99 -11.05
C ARG A 126 -0.19 1.07 -9.99
N CYS A 127 -0.16 2.13 -9.20
CA CYS A 127 0.80 2.26 -8.09
C CYS A 127 0.65 1.11 -7.08
N ILE A 128 -0.59 0.76 -6.70
CA ILE A 128 -0.84 -0.37 -5.79
C ILE A 128 -0.28 -1.68 -6.38
N LYS A 129 -0.56 -1.97 -7.65
CA LYS A 129 -0.03 -3.16 -8.34
C LYS A 129 1.49 -3.17 -8.41
N ASP A 130 2.12 -2.04 -8.73
CA ASP A 130 3.58 -1.93 -8.73
C ASP A 130 4.16 -2.24 -7.33
N GLY A 131 3.47 -1.81 -6.27
CA GLY A 131 3.83 -2.12 -4.88
C GLY A 131 3.67 -3.60 -4.53
N ILE A 132 2.60 -4.24 -5.00
CA ILE A 132 2.35 -5.68 -4.85
C ILE A 132 3.48 -6.48 -5.51
N GLU A 133 3.83 -6.13 -6.75
CA GLU A 133 4.92 -6.80 -7.48
C GLU A 133 6.29 -6.55 -6.84
N TYR A 134 6.52 -5.34 -6.31
CA TYR A 134 7.71 -5.06 -5.50
C TYR A 134 7.80 -6.00 -4.30
N ALA A 135 6.73 -6.18 -3.53
CA ALA A 135 6.73 -7.07 -2.37
C ALA A 135 6.88 -8.56 -2.74
N LYS A 136 6.32 -9.01 -3.87
CA LYS A 136 6.51 -10.39 -4.37
C LYS A 136 7.96 -10.65 -4.82
N SER A 137 8.62 -9.65 -5.41
CA SER A 137 10.00 -9.76 -5.89
C SER A 137 11.04 -9.59 -4.78
N ALA A 138 10.73 -8.78 -3.78
CA ALA A 138 11.55 -8.60 -2.59
C ALA A 138 11.48 -9.90 -1.76
N LYS A 139 12.60 -10.60 -1.63
CA LYS A 139 12.73 -11.78 -0.75
C LYS A 139 12.71 -11.37 0.73
N VAL A 140 11.60 -10.82 1.20
CA VAL A 140 11.38 -10.40 2.59
C VAL A 140 10.88 -11.58 3.41
#